data_AF-A0AAD2FQ77-F1
#
_entry.id   AF-A0AAD2FQ77-F1
#
_cell.length_a   1.000
_cell.length_b   1.000
_cell.length_c   1.000
_cell.angle_alpha   90.00
_cell.angle_beta   90.00
_cell.angle_gamma   90.00
#
_symmetry.space_group_name_H-M   'P 1'
#
loop_
_entity.id
_entity.type
_entity.pdbx_description
1 polymer ?
#
loop_
_entity_poly.entity_id
_entity_poly.type
_entity_poly.pdbx_seq_one_letter_code
_entity_poly.pdbx_strand_id
1 'polypeptide(L)'
;MLSRSASRHPFKRLVEGLKEKGKTVTVVESCCGGLINASIMAIPGSSQGIFFGGSVAYNTKQSQKFLMNDSELHSKLLAQRPPSTAGESEAANYIQSKFHWTAETAKAFCEQNNVDYAIAEGGASGPTFRPKDLDKGFAVIAIAGKGKDGKAEILAQDVIRSSHANRQENMQLFADAAAALAADTMGIPAVDDSESSSTTNTKNEPAGMIEPSIPSLDRATYLRTDAAALKQLEAREDAKLVIIRDSNDCLFSSDTQLAQIRNSEQLQDLPKTFLGLETDSGIPFFGIEVNEETEHLLDLKGENNGCYFDNTRTHAPLLSSEDYELALYATALSQWKRTHKFCNICGSETNLIQGGTAMKCSGCGALSWPRQDPSIIVLITNRDGDKALLARSPRHPDKVHTAIAGFVEAGETFEMAVMREAYEETGIRVDPKSIEYFSSQPWPFPRSSMIGFRATADDTLPLNIDTNELVSALWFEKDSVTAASQIPGAVMKHEIANQALKDNPSLDLLIPPTGVLARSLIDDWLEDP
;
A
#
# COMPACT_ATOMS: atom_id res chain seq x y z
N MET A 1 4.01 -32.33 24.03
CA MET A 1 3.23 -31.43 24.91
C MET A 1 4.15 -30.29 25.32
N LEU A 2 4.15 -29.20 24.56
CA LEU A 2 4.64 -27.87 24.94
C LEU A 2 3.85 -26.90 24.06
N SER A 3 2.74 -26.41 24.59
CA SER A 3 1.97 -25.30 24.03
C SER A 3 2.77 -24.04 24.31
N ARG A 4 3.61 -23.59 23.35
CA ARG A 4 4.21 -22.26 23.43
C ARG A 4 3.13 -21.27 23.01
N SER A 5 2.75 -20.40 23.95
CA SER A 5 1.96 -19.21 23.67
C SER A 5 2.68 -18.41 22.57
N ALA A 6 2.17 -18.47 21.35
CA ALA A 6 2.67 -17.66 20.26
C ALA A 6 2.27 -16.21 20.55
N SER A 7 3.25 -15.33 20.84
CA SER A 7 2.98 -13.90 20.83
C SER A 7 2.39 -13.54 19.47
N ARG A 8 1.32 -12.74 19.41
CA ARG A 8 0.66 -12.35 18.16
C ARG A 8 1.61 -11.69 17.13
N HIS A 9 2.78 -11.19 17.56
CA HIS A 9 3.80 -10.56 16.72
C HIS A 9 5.24 -10.93 17.12
N PRO A 10 5.76 -12.13 16.78
CA PRO A 10 7.06 -12.61 17.25
C PRO A 10 8.25 -11.78 16.76
N PHE A 11 8.17 -11.22 15.54
CA PHE A 11 9.20 -10.35 14.98
C PHE A 11 9.25 -8.97 15.65
N LYS A 12 8.09 -8.40 16.01
CA LYS A 12 8.02 -7.14 16.76
C LYS A 12 8.72 -7.28 18.11
N ARG A 13 8.36 -8.33 18.87
CA ARG A 13 9.02 -8.69 20.15
C ARG A 13 10.53 -8.80 19.98
N LEU A 14 10.99 -9.55 18.98
CA LEU A 14 12.43 -9.75 18.73
C LEU A 14 13.14 -8.42 18.43
N VAL A 15 12.63 -7.62 17.49
CA VAL A 15 13.30 -6.38 17.05
C VAL A 15 13.31 -5.32 18.14
N GLU A 16 12.18 -5.12 18.83
CA GLU A 16 12.10 -4.15 19.94
C GLU A 16 13.02 -4.56 21.09
N GLY A 17 13.04 -5.84 21.47
CA GLY A 17 13.94 -6.33 22.51
C GLY A 17 15.43 -6.23 22.14
N LEU A 18 15.78 -6.46 20.87
CA LEU A 18 17.15 -6.21 20.38
C LEU A 18 17.50 -4.73 20.45
N LYS A 19 16.57 -3.85 20.08
CA LYS A 19 16.73 -2.39 20.14
C LYS A 19 16.95 -1.89 21.56
N GLU A 20 16.13 -2.33 22.50
CA GLU A 20 16.25 -1.99 23.92
C GLU A 20 17.59 -2.44 24.52
N LYS A 21 18.04 -3.63 24.13
CA LYS A 21 19.33 -4.19 24.60
C LYS A 21 20.54 -3.66 23.83
N GLY A 22 20.33 -2.89 22.75
CA GLY A 22 21.39 -2.42 21.86
C GLY A 22 22.19 -3.55 21.22
N LYS A 23 21.47 -4.59 20.75
CA LYS A 23 22.06 -5.83 20.23
C LYS A 23 21.81 -6.02 18.75
N THR A 24 22.79 -6.63 18.09
CA THR A 24 22.76 -6.81 16.64
C THR A 24 22.43 -8.26 16.26
N VAL A 25 21.73 -8.46 15.14
CA VAL A 25 21.41 -9.79 14.60
C VAL A 25 21.69 -9.90 13.10
N THR A 26 22.12 -11.07 12.66
CA THR A 26 22.18 -11.49 11.25
C THR A 26 21.35 -12.74 11.02
N VAL A 27 20.92 -12.97 9.78
CA VAL A 27 20.14 -14.15 9.38
C VAL A 27 20.82 -14.88 8.24
N VAL A 28 20.89 -16.20 8.30
CA VAL A 28 21.42 -17.03 7.22
C VAL A 28 20.47 -18.18 6.89
N GLU A 29 20.36 -18.48 5.59
CA GLU A 29 19.88 -19.75 5.01
C GLU A 29 18.40 -19.79 4.51
N SER A 30 17.81 -21.00 4.35
CA SER A 30 17.38 -21.55 3.05
C SER A 30 15.90 -21.42 2.71
N CYS A 31 14.98 -22.03 3.46
CA CYS A 31 13.60 -22.21 2.97
C CYS A 31 12.67 -21.04 3.32
N CYS A 32 12.84 -20.49 4.53
CA CYS A 32 12.15 -19.28 4.97
C CYS A 32 13.09 -18.16 5.42
N GLY A 33 14.42 -18.32 5.33
CA GLY A 33 15.37 -17.26 5.67
C GLY A 33 15.09 -15.92 4.97
N GLY A 34 14.66 -15.93 3.70
CA GLY A 34 14.22 -14.70 3.01
C GLY A 34 13.04 -13.99 3.70
N LEU A 35 12.06 -14.77 4.20
CA LEU A 35 10.93 -14.24 4.95
C LEU A 35 11.38 -13.72 6.33
N ILE A 36 12.27 -14.43 7.04
CA ILE A 36 12.83 -13.96 8.31
C ILE A 36 13.54 -12.60 8.14
N ASN A 37 14.37 -12.47 7.09
CA ASN A 37 15.03 -11.21 6.75
C ASN A 37 14.02 -10.09 6.50
N ALA A 38 13.01 -10.34 5.64
CA ALA A 38 11.99 -9.37 5.30
C ALA A 38 11.17 -8.94 6.53
N SER A 39 10.77 -9.89 7.38
CA SER A 39 9.98 -9.63 8.59
C SER A 39 10.73 -8.81 9.63
N ILE A 40 12.05 -9.00 9.78
CA ILE A 40 12.88 -8.13 10.63
C ILE A 40 12.94 -6.72 10.04
N MET A 41 13.20 -6.61 8.74
CA MET A 41 13.31 -5.31 8.06
C MET A 41 12.00 -4.52 8.02
N ALA A 42 10.86 -5.22 8.03
CA ALA A 42 9.53 -4.60 8.04
C ALA A 42 9.22 -3.86 9.36
N ILE A 43 9.95 -4.15 10.44
CA ILE A 43 9.78 -3.42 11.71
C ILE A 43 10.56 -2.09 11.66
N PRO A 44 9.90 -0.93 11.86
CA PRO A 44 10.57 0.38 11.84
C PRO A 44 11.73 0.46 12.84
N GLY A 45 12.88 0.99 12.37
CA GLY A 45 14.09 1.12 13.19
C GLY A 45 15.00 -0.12 13.23
N SER A 46 14.66 -1.19 12.49
CA SER A 46 15.50 -2.39 12.36
C SER A 46 16.84 -2.14 11.65
N SER A 47 16.95 -1.12 10.81
CA SER A 47 18.15 -0.84 9.99
C SER A 47 19.26 -0.06 10.69
N GLN A 48 18.97 0.67 11.77
CA GLN A 48 19.99 1.41 12.53
C GLN A 48 20.60 0.55 13.63
N GLY A 49 21.72 -0.10 13.34
CA GLY A 49 22.54 -0.77 14.35
C GLY A 49 21.92 -2.01 14.99
N ILE A 50 20.85 -2.56 14.43
CA ILE A 50 20.19 -3.79 14.91
C ILE A 50 20.34 -4.92 13.89
N PHE A 51 19.87 -4.75 12.66
CA PHE A 51 19.97 -5.79 11.64
C PHE A 51 21.16 -5.56 10.71
N PHE A 52 22.09 -6.53 10.67
CA PHE A 52 23.36 -6.44 9.93
C PHE A 52 23.34 -7.16 8.57
N GLY A 53 22.15 -7.40 8.04
CA GLY A 53 21.95 -8.13 6.79
C GLY A 53 21.93 -9.64 6.98
N GLY A 54 21.69 -10.33 5.88
CA GLY A 54 21.58 -11.77 5.87
C GLY A 54 21.82 -12.36 4.49
N SER A 55 21.93 -13.68 4.42
CA SER A 55 22.21 -14.39 3.18
C SER A 55 21.24 -15.55 2.98
N VAL A 56 20.67 -15.67 1.79
CA VAL A 56 19.74 -16.75 1.42
C VAL A 56 20.40 -17.60 0.34
N ALA A 57 20.59 -18.90 0.62
CA ALA A 57 21.27 -19.83 -0.27
C ALA A 57 20.43 -21.07 -0.52
N TYR A 58 19.73 -21.13 -1.66
CA TYR A 58 18.86 -22.26 -2.05
C TYR A 58 19.62 -23.47 -2.63
N ASN A 59 20.90 -23.32 -2.98
CA ASN A 59 21.69 -24.37 -3.65
C ASN A 59 23.05 -24.58 -2.98
N THR A 60 23.26 -25.74 -2.37
CA THR A 60 24.53 -26.12 -1.72
C THR A 60 25.71 -26.20 -2.67
N LYS A 61 25.50 -26.36 -3.99
CA LYS A 61 26.57 -26.33 -5.01
C LYS A 61 27.02 -24.92 -5.39
N GLN A 62 26.23 -23.90 -5.07
CA GLN A 62 26.57 -22.48 -5.30
C GLN A 62 26.65 -21.68 -4.00
N SER A 63 26.44 -22.32 -2.84
CA SER A 63 26.40 -21.65 -1.54
C SER A 63 27.71 -20.99 -1.16
N GLN A 64 28.84 -21.39 -1.76
CA GLN A 64 30.14 -20.72 -1.59
C GLN A 64 30.05 -19.20 -1.80
N LYS A 65 29.34 -18.73 -2.85
CA LYS A 65 29.18 -17.29 -3.12
C LYS A 65 28.31 -16.58 -2.08
N PHE A 66 27.42 -17.31 -1.43
CA PHE A 66 26.46 -16.80 -0.45
C PHE A 66 26.96 -16.92 0.99
N LEU A 67 27.98 -17.74 1.24
CA LEU A 67 28.71 -17.87 2.51
C LEU A 67 29.89 -16.90 2.53
N MET A 68 29.64 -15.62 2.22
CA MET A 68 30.64 -14.54 2.20
C MET A 68 31.85 -14.79 1.28
N ASN A 69 31.70 -15.70 0.30
CA ASN A 69 32.77 -16.12 -0.60
C ASN A 69 33.96 -16.80 0.12
N ASP A 70 33.73 -17.32 1.34
CA ASP A 70 34.73 -18.00 2.15
C ASP A 70 34.84 -19.48 1.75
N SER A 71 35.91 -19.80 1.03
CA SER A 71 36.17 -21.15 0.52
C SER A 71 36.57 -22.13 1.63
N GLU A 72 37.15 -21.64 2.72
CA GLU A 72 37.57 -22.46 3.86
C GLU A 72 36.36 -22.83 4.71
N LEU A 73 35.48 -21.87 5.00
CA LEU A 73 34.20 -22.10 5.66
C LEU A 73 33.34 -23.08 4.86
N HIS A 74 33.19 -22.85 3.55
CA HIS A 74 32.43 -23.75 2.69
C HIS A 74 33.00 -25.18 2.70
N SER A 75 34.33 -25.32 2.65
CA SER A 75 34.99 -26.64 2.71
C SER A 75 34.83 -27.31 4.07
N LYS A 76 34.93 -26.57 5.18
CA LYS A 76 34.70 -27.06 6.55
C LYS A 76 33.27 -27.56 6.73
N LEU A 77 32.28 -26.80 6.28
CA LEU A 77 30.86 -27.16 6.33
C LEU A 77 30.54 -28.43 5.53
N LEU A 78 31.20 -28.64 4.39
CA LEU A 78 31.03 -29.86 3.59
C LEU A 78 31.80 -31.07 4.16
N ALA A 79 32.97 -30.85 4.76
CA ALA A 79 33.82 -31.89 5.31
C ALA A 79 33.32 -32.46 6.65
N GLN A 80 32.61 -31.65 7.45
CA GLN A 80 32.10 -32.04 8.77
C GLN A 80 30.70 -32.66 8.73
N ARG A 81 30.14 -32.90 7.53
CA ARG A 81 28.83 -33.56 7.38
C ARG A 81 28.85 -34.92 8.10
N PRO A 82 27.97 -35.15 9.10
CA PRO A 82 27.97 -36.41 9.83
C PRO A 82 27.70 -37.59 8.87
N PRO A 83 28.42 -38.71 9.02
CA PRO A 83 28.16 -39.91 8.24
C PRO A 83 26.73 -40.40 8.52
N SER A 84 26.08 -40.96 7.50
CA SER A 84 24.75 -41.55 7.67
C SER A 84 24.80 -42.65 8.72
N THR A 85 23.93 -42.56 9.74
CA THR A 85 23.82 -43.55 10.80
C THR A 85 23.16 -44.81 10.24
N ALA A 86 23.87 -45.95 10.30
CA ALA A 86 23.34 -47.21 9.79
C ALA A 86 22.08 -47.63 10.59
N GLY A 87 20.92 -47.65 9.92
CA GLY A 87 19.62 -48.03 10.50
C GLY A 87 18.60 -46.90 10.68
N GLU A 88 18.98 -45.63 10.48
CA GLU A 88 18.04 -44.50 10.52
C GLU A 88 17.41 -44.21 9.15
N SER A 89 16.19 -43.65 9.13
CA SER A 89 15.49 -43.32 7.88
C SER A 89 16.21 -42.22 7.09
N GLU A 90 15.95 -42.14 5.78
CA GLU A 90 16.51 -41.10 4.91
C GLU A 90 16.07 -39.69 5.39
N ALA A 91 14.83 -39.56 5.85
CA ALA A 91 14.31 -38.36 6.50
C ALA A 91 15.07 -37.98 7.78
N ALA A 92 15.36 -38.93 8.67
CA ALA A 92 16.10 -38.66 9.91
C ALA A 92 17.53 -38.18 9.62
N ASN A 93 18.23 -38.87 8.71
CA ASN A 93 19.57 -38.47 8.26
C ASN A 93 19.57 -37.08 7.60
N TYR A 94 18.53 -36.75 6.84
CA TYR A 94 18.39 -35.43 6.21
C TYR A 94 18.22 -34.31 7.25
N ILE A 95 17.34 -34.50 8.23
CA ILE A 95 17.15 -33.55 9.34
C ILE A 95 18.43 -33.38 10.15
N GLN A 96 19.13 -34.49 10.46
CA GLN A 96 20.40 -34.45 11.18
C GLN A 96 21.47 -33.64 10.43
N SER A 97 21.51 -33.75 9.10
CA SER A 97 22.42 -32.95 8.28
C SER A 97 22.13 -31.44 8.36
N LYS A 98 20.85 -31.06 8.48
CA LYS A 98 20.42 -29.67 8.68
C LYS A 98 20.73 -29.16 10.09
N PHE A 99 20.68 -30.04 11.08
CA PHE A 99 21.11 -29.72 12.45
C PHE A 99 22.59 -29.36 12.51
N HIS A 100 23.46 -30.16 11.91
CA HIS A 100 24.88 -29.80 11.85
C HIS A 100 25.11 -28.50 11.05
N TRP A 101 24.50 -28.39 9.87
CA TRP A 101 24.70 -27.25 8.98
C TRP A 101 24.29 -25.91 9.62
N THR A 102 23.09 -25.83 10.19
CA THR A 102 22.57 -24.59 10.81
C THR A 102 23.41 -24.16 12.01
N ALA A 103 23.94 -25.10 12.79
CA ALA A 103 24.83 -24.77 13.90
C ALA A 103 26.14 -24.13 13.43
N GLU A 104 26.80 -24.73 12.44
CA GLU A 104 28.08 -24.19 11.96
C GLU A 104 27.91 -22.86 11.21
N THR A 105 26.84 -22.71 10.40
CA THR A 105 26.57 -21.45 9.70
C THR A 105 26.18 -20.33 10.66
N ALA A 106 25.39 -20.59 11.70
CA ALA A 106 25.05 -19.60 12.71
C ALA A 106 26.31 -19.08 13.41
N LYS A 107 27.21 -19.96 13.87
CA LYS A 107 28.47 -19.55 14.52
C LYS A 107 29.34 -18.73 13.57
N ALA A 108 29.55 -19.20 12.35
CA ALA A 108 30.39 -18.51 11.39
C ALA A 108 29.85 -17.12 11.03
N PHE A 109 28.54 -16.97 10.80
CA PHE A 109 27.94 -15.66 10.50
C PHE A 109 27.98 -14.71 11.70
N CYS A 110 27.82 -15.24 12.92
CA CYS A 110 27.97 -14.47 14.15
C CYS A 110 29.39 -13.88 14.27
N GLU A 111 30.43 -14.70 14.06
CA GLU A 111 31.82 -14.27 14.14
C GLU A 111 32.23 -13.33 12.99
N GLN A 112 31.95 -13.72 11.74
CA GLN A 112 32.44 -12.99 10.56
C GLN A 112 31.77 -11.63 10.39
N ASN A 113 30.47 -11.51 10.72
CA ASN A 113 29.79 -10.21 10.71
C ASN A 113 30.01 -9.42 12.01
N ASN A 114 30.72 -10.00 12.98
CA ASN A 114 30.97 -9.41 14.29
C ASN A 114 29.68 -8.95 15.01
N VAL A 115 28.59 -9.71 14.86
CA VAL A 115 27.29 -9.41 15.47
C VAL A 115 27.12 -10.09 16.82
N ASP A 116 26.21 -9.62 17.67
CA ASP A 116 25.87 -10.27 18.92
C ASP A 116 25.19 -11.63 18.72
N TYR A 117 24.32 -11.76 17.71
CA TYR A 117 23.53 -12.96 17.45
C TYR A 117 23.41 -13.30 15.96
N ALA A 118 23.28 -14.60 15.66
CA ALA A 118 22.96 -15.09 14.32
C ALA A 118 21.82 -16.11 14.36
N ILE A 119 20.87 -15.99 13.43
CA ILE A 119 19.78 -16.94 13.22
C ILE A 119 20.08 -17.71 11.94
N ALA A 120 20.27 -19.03 12.04
CA ALA A 120 20.40 -19.91 10.89
C ALA A 120 19.16 -20.80 10.74
N GLU A 121 18.63 -20.91 9.52
CA GLU A 121 17.46 -21.73 9.20
C GLU A 121 17.70 -22.69 8.04
N GLY A 122 17.57 -23.99 8.30
CA GLY A 122 17.75 -25.02 7.29
C GLY A 122 16.65 -26.06 7.30
N GLY A 123 15.97 -26.25 6.17
CA GLY A 123 14.92 -27.25 6.06
C GLY A 123 14.22 -27.24 4.71
N ALA A 124 12.95 -27.61 4.74
CA ALA A 124 12.06 -27.60 3.58
C ALA A 124 10.63 -27.25 3.99
N SER A 125 10.02 -26.26 3.33
CA SER A 125 8.67 -25.78 3.65
C SER A 125 7.54 -26.68 3.16
N GLY A 126 7.80 -27.80 2.51
CA GLY A 126 6.74 -28.68 1.97
C GLY A 126 7.35 -29.79 1.15
N PRO A 127 6.54 -30.64 0.48
CA PRO A 127 6.98 -31.96 0.06
C PRO A 127 8.27 -31.87 -0.74
N THR A 128 9.29 -32.59 -0.27
CA THR A 128 10.59 -32.60 -0.89
C THR A 128 10.70 -33.74 -1.88
N PHE A 129 11.42 -33.53 -2.98
CA PHE A 129 11.70 -34.60 -3.93
C PHE A 129 12.68 -35.65 -3.38
N ARG A 130 13.46 -35.29 -2.35
CA ARG A 130 14.38 -36.13 -1.59
C ARG A 130 14.56 -35.57 -0.17
N PRO A 131 14.30 -36.34 0.89
CA PRO A 131 13.80 -37.73 0.92
C PRO A 131 12.32 -37.82 0.47
N LYS A 132 11.93 -38.92 -0.20
CA LYS A 132 10.57 -39.07 -0.76
C LYS A 132 9.47 -39.20 0.29
N ASP A 133 9.85 -39.60 1.50
CA ASP A 133 9.00 -39.83 2.67
C ASP A 133 8.77 -38.56 3.50
N LEU A 134 9.28 -37.40 3.06
CA LEU A 134 9.09 -36.12 3.72
C LEU A 134 8.05 -35.27 2.97
N ASP A 135 6.78 -35.58 3.23
CA ASP A 135 5.59 -34.96 2.62
C ASP A 135 5.19 -33.64 3.28
N LYS A 136 5.56 -33.45 4.55
CA LYS A 136 5.33 -32.26 5.36
C LYS A 136 6.61 -31.44 5.55
N GLY A 137 6.46 -30.15 5.77
CA GLY A 137 7.59 -29.27 5.98
C GLY A 137 8.27 -29.47 7.33
N PHE A 138 9.56 -29.16 7.40
CA PHE A 138 10.30 -28.93 8.65
C PHE A 138 11.35 -27.83 8.45
N ALA A 139 11.76 -27.21 9.55
CA ALA A 139 12.93 -26.34 9.60
C ALA A 139 13.76 -26.67 10.85
N VAL A 140 15.08 -26.70 10.70
CA VAL A 140 16.01 -26.65 11.82
C VAL A 140 16.44 -25.21 12.00
N ILE A 141 16.34 -24.69 13.21
CA ILE A 141 16.65 -23.30 13.52
C ILE A 141 17.75 -23.32 14.58
N ALA A 142 18.85 -22.61 14.33
CA ALA A 142 19.94 -22.44 15.26
C ALA A 142 20.16 -20.95 15.59
N ILE A 143 20.33 -20.64 16.87
CA ILE A 143 20.65 -19.32 17.38
C ILE A 143 22.07 -19.37 17.94
N ALA A 144 22.98 -18.64 17.32
CA ALA A 144 24.33 -18.43 17.84
C ALA A 144 24.45 -17.06 18.52
N GLY A 145 25.37 -16.95 19.47
CA GLY A 145 25.77 -15.66 20.05
C GLY A 145 27.20 -15.69 20.56
N LYS A 146 27.74 -14.52 20.89
CA LYS A 146 29.11 -14.38 21.40
C LYS A 146 29.24 -14.92 22.83
N GLY A 147 30.06 -15.94 23.00
CA GLY A 147 30.48 -16.48 24.30
C GLY A 147 31.44 -15.55 25.04
N LYS A 148 31.79 -15.91 26.28
CA LYS A 148 32.64 -15.08 27.18
C LYS A 148 34.06 -14.87 26.67
N ASP A 149 34.55 -15.74 25.80
CA ASP A 149 35.87 -15.67 25.15
C ASP A 149 35.83 -14.93 23.80
N GLY A 150 34.67 -14.39 23.42
CA GLY A 150 34.45 -13.69 22.15
C GLY A 150 34.19 -14.60 20.94
N LYS A 151 34.20 -15.92 21.11
CA LYS A 151 33.85 -16.88 20.05
C LYS A 151 32.35 -17.13 20.00
N ALA A 152 31.82 -17.47 18.83
CA ALA A 152 30.40 -17.78 18.73
C ALA A 152 30.09 -19.20 19.23
N GLU A 153 29.07 -19.32 20.05
CA GLU A 153 28.52 -20.58 20.53
C GLU A 153 27.03 -20.70 20.18
N ILE A 154 26.55 -21.94 20.07
CA ILE A 154 25.11 -22.20 19.88
C ILE A 154 24.41 -22.03 21.22
N LEU A 155 23.50 -21.07 21.27
CA LEU A 155 22.71 -20.75 22.45
C LEU A 155 21.40 -21.54 22.46
N ALA A 156 20.81 -21.78 21.29
CA ALA A 156 19.63 -22.62 21.14
C ALA A 156 19.58 -23.25 19.75
N GLN A 157 18.99 -24.43 19.67
CA GLN A 157 18.74 -25.10 18.40
C GLN A 157 17.53 -26.02 18.51
N ASP A 158 16.62 -25.95 17.54
CA ASP A 158 15.37 -26.71 17.56
C ASP A 158 14.92 -27.16 16.17
N VAL A 159 14.09 -28.21 16.12
CA VAL A 159 13.49 -28.74 14.89
C VAL A 159 12.00 -28.48 14.91
N ILE A 160 11.54 -27.59 14.03
CA ILE A 160 10.13 -27.25 13.86
C ILE A 160 9.55 -28.13 12.76
N ARG A 161 8.42 -28.79 13.05
CA ARG A 161 7.73 -29.70 12.11
C ARG A 161 6.33 -29.21 11.85
N SER A 162 5.91 -29.22 10.59
CA SER A 162 4.53 -28.92 10.20
C SER A 162 3.63 -30.15 10.25
N SER A 163 2.34 -29.91 10.45
CA SER A 163 1.27 -30.91 10.33
C SER A 163 0.76 -31.07 8.88
N HIS A 164 1.12 -30.16 7.95
CA HIS A 164 0.62 -30.08 6.58
C HIS A 164 1.72 -29.82 5.52
N ALA A 165 1.34 -29.96 4.26
CA ALA A 165 2.21 -29.82 3.10
C ALA A 165 2.20 -28.41 2.45
N ASN A 166 1.32 -27.50 2.91
CA ASN A 166 1.22 -26.14 2.38
C ASN A 166 2.53 -25.36 2.60
N ARG A 167 3.20 -24.99 1.50
CA ARG A 167 4.50 -24.32 1.53
C ARG A 167 4.46 -22.92 2.14
N GLN A 168 3.44 -22.13 1.82
CA GLN A 168 3.34 -20.75 2.27
C GLN A 168 3.07 -20.69 3.77
N GLU A 169 2.10 -21.47 4.26
CA GLU A 169 1.79 -21.58 5.69
C GLU A 169 3.01 -22.10 6.48
N ASN A 170 3.76 -23.06 5.92
CA ASN A 170 4.97 -23.58 6.55
C ASN A 170 6.10 -22.55 6.60
N MET A 171 6.27 -21.72 5.57
CA MET A 171 7.25 -20.63 5.60
C MET A 171 6.94 -19.66 6.73
N GLN A 172 5.66 -19.28 6.89
CA GLN A 172 5.22 -18.41 7.98
C GLN A 172 5.45 -19.04 9.34
N LEU A 173 5.01 -20.29 9.53
CA LEU A 173 5.20 -21.05 10.76
C LEU A 173 6.68 -21.12 11.19
N PHE A 174 7.57 -21.43 10.25
CA PHE A 174 9.01 -21.57 10.56
C PHE A 174 9.67 -20.22 10.81
N ALA A 175 9.27 -19.16 10.10
CA ALA A 175 9.76 -17.82 10.34
C ALA A 175 9.35 -17.32 11.74
N ASP A 176 8.09 -17.49 12.12
CA ASP A 176 7.57 -17.11 13.44
C ASP A 176 8.24 -17.91 14.56
N ALA A 177 8.46 -19.21 14.35
CA ALA A 177 9.20 -20.05 15.28
C ALA A 177 10.66 -19.60 15.43
N ALA A 178 11.30 -19.13 14.36
CA ALA A 178 12.67 -18.62 14.43
C ALA A 178 12.75 -17.33 15.25
N ALA A 179 11.82 -16.40 15.05
CA ALA A 179 11.75 -15.17 15.83
C ALA A 179 11.44 -15.44 17.31
N ALA A 180 10.51 -16.36 17.60
CA ALA A 180 10.20 -16.76 18.96
C ALA A 180 11.39 -17.43 19.66
N LEU A 181 12.06 -18.38 19.00
CA LEU A 181 13.24 -19.05 19.54
C LEU A 181 14.37 -18.07 19.81
N ALA A 182 14.61 -17.13 18.89
CA ALA A 182 15.59 -16.07 19.06
C ALA A 182 15.28 -15.19 20.27
N ALA A 183 14.04 -14.68 20.38
CA ALA A 183 13.63 -13.82 21.48
C ALA A 183 13.73 -14.51 22.84
N ASP A 184 13.29 -15.77 22.93
CA ASP A 184 13.38 -16.59 24.14
C ASP A 184 14.86 -16.79 24.55
N THR A 185 15.73 -17.11 23.59
CA THR A 185 17.16 -17.33 23.80
C THR A 185 17.88 -16.08 24.29
N MET A 186 17.46 -14.90 23.80
CA MET A 186 18.04 -13.60 24.17
C MET A 186 17.48 -13.05 25.50
N GLY A 187 16.57 -13.78 26.14
CA GLY A 187 15.88 -13.33 27.35
C GLY A 187 15.12 -12.03 27.10
N ILE A 188 14.51 -11.88 25.92
CA ILE A 188 13.57 -10.81 25.61
C ILE A 188 12.23 -11.29 26.16
N PRO A 189 11.61 -10.60 27.14
CA PRO A 189 10.37 -11.08 27.73
C PRO A 189 9.27 -11.21 26.67
N ALA A 190 8.35 -12.15 26.87
CA ALA A 190 7.08 -12.05 26.18
C ALA A 190 6.44 -10.74 26.63
N VAL A 191 5.98 -9.92 25.69
CA VAL A 191 5.18 -8.76 26.06
C VAL A 191 3.90 -9.33 26.66
N ASP A 192 3.70 -9.03 27.94
CA ASP A 192 2.47 -9.37 28.63
C ASP A 192 1.43 -8.39 28.09
N ASP A 193 0.50 -8.86 27.25
CA ASP A 193 -0.66 -8.07 26.80
C ASP A 193 -1.65 -7.81 27.98
N SER A 194 -1.15 -7.79 29.22
CA SER A 194 -1.91 -7.70 30.47
C SER A 194 -1.96 -6.29 31.06
N GLU A 195 -1.21 -5.31 30.51
CA GLU A 195 -1.45 -3.87 30.76
C GLU A 195 -2.32 -3.21 29.68
N SER A 196 -3.39 -3.90 29.28
CA SER A 196 -4.59 -3.24 28.74
C SER A 196 -5.87 -4.03 29.06
N SER A 197 -6.27 -4.07 30.33
CA SER A 197 -7.68 -4.22 30.73
C SER A 197 -7.85 -3.57 32.11
N SER A 198 -8.77 -2.65 32.38
CA SER A 198 -10.18 -2.64 32.00
C SER A 198 -10.77 -1.23 32.11
N THR A 199 -11.25 -0.71 30.99
CA THR A 199 -12.62 -0.21 30.93
C THR A 199 -13.26 -0.99 29.81
N THR A 200 -14.15 -1.91 30.17
CA THR A 200 -15.11 -2.48 29.24
C THR A 200 -16.02 -1.34 28.78
N ASN A 201 -15.58 -0.58 27.78
CA ASN A 201 -16.49 0.04 26.83
C ASN A 201 -16.61 -0.94 25.67
N THR A 202 -17.63 -1.79 25.76
CA THR A 202 -18.27 -2.34 24.56
C THR A 202 -18.89 -1.17 23.80
N LYS A 203 -18.13 -0.57 22.88
CA LYS A 203 -18.51 0.19 21.69
C LYS A 203 -17.30 1.02 21.22
N ASN A 204 -17.20 1.15 19.89
CA ASN A 204 -16.15 1.80 19.10
C ASN A 204 -15.01 0.86 18.66
N GLU A 205 -15.37 -0.10 17.80
CA GLU A 205 -14.56 -0.23 16.58
C GLU A 205 -14.67 1.12 15.84
N PRO A 206 -13.58 1.71 15.31
CA PRO A 206 -13.69 2.89 14.48
C PRO A 206 -14.53 2.51 13.27
N ALA A 207 -15.79 2.96 13.27
CA ALA A 207 -16.61 2.95 12.09
C ALA A 207 -15.98 3.94 11.11
N GLY A 208 -15.76 3.52 9.86
CA GLY A 208 -15.42 4.44 8.78
C GLY A 208 -13.98 4.46 8.27
N MET A 209 -13.06 3.60 8.73
CA MET A 209 -11.88 3.34 7.88
C MET A 209 -12.36 2.61 6.62
N ILE A 210 -12.07 3.15 5.44
CA ILE A 210 -12.06 2.35 4.21
C ILE A 210 -11.01 1.26 4.49
N GLU A 211 -11.44 0.04 4.81
CA GLU A 211 -10.53 -1.09 4.89
C GLU A 211 -9.72 -1.10 3.59
N PRO A 212 -8.38 -1.25 3.62
CA PRO A 212 -7.59 -1.36 2.40
C PRO A 212 -8.07 -2.58 1.61
N SER A 213 -9.03 -2.36 0.72
CA SER A 213 -9.56 -3.37 -0.16
C SER A 213 -8.44 -3.79 -1.11
N ILE A 214 -8.32 -5.08 -1.36
CA ILE A 214 -7.44 -5.60 -2.41
C ILE A 214 -7.79 -4.82 -3.69
N PRO A 215 -6.82 -4.15 -4.35
CA PRO A 215 -7.08 -3.40 -5.57
C PRO A 215 -7.80 -4.28 -6.58
N SER A 216 -8.87 -3.78 -7.18
CA SER A 216 -9.62 -4.51 -8.21
C SER A 216 -8.79 -4.69 -9.49
N LEU A 217 -7.74 -3.87 -9.66
CA LEU A 217 -6.83 -3.89 -10.79
C LEU A 217 -5.36 -4.15 -10.38
N ASP A 218 -4.78 -5.27 -10.82
CA ASP A 218 -3.32 -5.45 -10.86
C ASP A 218 -2.73 -4.58 -11.99
N ARG A 219 -1.97 -3.57 -11.61
CA ARG A 219 -1.27 -2.67 -12.56
C ARG A 219 -0.27 -3.39 -13.47
N ALA A 220 0.11 -4.62 -13.13
CA ALA A 220 0.97 -5.54 -13.88
C ALA A 220 2.19 -4.84 -14.52
N THR A 221 2.90 -4.07 -13.69
CA THR A 221 3.93 -3.12 -14.17
C THR A 221 5.07 -3.80 -14.93
N TYR A 222 5.37 -5.06 -14.60
CA TYR A 222 6.36 -5.89 -15.26
C TYR A 222 6.04 -6.17 -16.74
N LEU A 223 4.76 -6.18 -17.14
CA LEU A 223 4.34 -6.41 -18.53
C LEU A 223 4.52 -5.18 -19.42
N ARG A 224 4.61 -3.98 -18.83
CA ARG A 224 4.60 -2.71 -19.58
C ARG A 224 5.76 -2.59 -20.57
N THR A 225 6.89 -3.23 -20.29
CA THR A 225 8.08 -3.22 -21.16
C THR A 225 8.08 -4.32 -22.22
N ASP A 226 7.17 -5.30 -22.13
CA ASP A 226 7.08 -6.42 -23.05
C ASP A 226 6.02 -6.15 -24.13
N ALA A 227 6.47 -5.60 -25.27
CA ALA A 227 5.59 -5.29 -26.39
C ALA A 227 4.89 -6.53 -26.97
N ALA A 228 5.50 -7.71 -26.89
CA ALA A 228 4.89 -8.94 -27.40
C ALA A 228 3.77 -9.41 -26.48
N ALA A 229 3.98 -9.37 -25.15
CA ALA A 229 2.95 -9.69 -24.18
C ALA A 229 1.78 -8.71 -24.25
N LEU A 230 2.04 -7.40 -24.35
CA LEU A 230 0.97 -6.40 -24.49
C LEU A 230 0.13 -6.64 -25.75
N LYS A 231 0.77 -6.97 -26.88
CA LYS A 231 0.05 -7.30 -28.12
C LYS A 231 -0.81 -8.56 -27.99
N GLN A 232 -0.34 -9.57 -27.25
CA GLN A 232 -1.12 -10.78 -26.97
C GLN A 232 -2.31 -10.49 -26.07
N LEU A 233 -2.14 -9.63 -25.06
CA LEU A 233 -3.23 -9.21 -24.17
C LEU A 233 -4.27 -8.37 -24.90
N GLU A 234 -3.85 -7.44 -25.75
CA GLU A 234 -4.75 -6.62 -26.58
C GLU A 234 -5.58 -7.48 -27.54
N ALA A 235 -5.02 -8.58 -28.03
CA ALA A 235 -5.68 -9.51 -28.96
C ALA A 235 -6.63 -10.51 -28.28
N ARG A 236 -6.74 -10.51 -26.93
CA ARG A 236 -7.70 -11.37 -26.24
C ARG A 236 -9.13 -10.92 -26.53
N GLU A 237 -10.03 -11.87 -26.71
CA GLU A 237 -11.45 -11.62 -26.97
C GLU A 237 -12.16 -10.93 -25.79
N ASP A 238 -11.67 -11.16 -24.58
CA ASP A 238 -12.18 -10.56 -23.34
C ASP A 238 -11.48 -9.25 -22.96
N ALA A 239 -10.56 -8.72 -23.79
CA ALA A 239 -9.91 -7.45 -23.53
C ALA A 239 -10.91 -6.28 -23.53
N LYS A 240 -10.84 -5.45 -22.49
CA LYS A 240 -11.75 -4.33 -22.27
C LYS A 240 -11.05 -2.99 -22.42
N LEU A 241 -11.81 -1.99 -22.83
CA LEU A 241 -11.38 -0.63 -23.11
C LEU A 241 -12.10 0.36 -22.20
N VAL A 242 -11.34 1.27 -21.61
CA VAL A 242 -11.82 2.48 -20.94
C VAL A 242 -11.63 3.64 -21.91
N ILE A 243 -12.72 4.30 -22.26
CA ILE A 243 -12.73 5.38 -23.26
C ILE A 243 -12.75 6.73 -22.56
N ILE A 244 -11.87 7.63 -22.99
CA ILE A 244 -11.75 9.00 -22.49
C ILE A 244 -11.85 9.98 -23.65
N ARG A 245 -12.59 11.07 -23.46
CA ARG A 245 -12.65 12.21 -24.37
C ARG A 245 -12.10 13.45 -23.66
N ASP A 246 -11.36 14.27 -24.40
CA ASP A 246 -10.82 15.56 -23.95
C ASP A 246 -10.10 15.52 -22.58
N SER A 247 -9.43 14.39 -22.34
CA SER A 247 -8.66 14.04 -21.13
C SER A 247 -9.42 13.84 -19.82
N ASN A 248 -10.67 14.29 -19.69
CA ASN A 248 -11.39 14.30 -18.40
C ASN A 248 -12.78 13.66 -18.43
N ASP A 249 -13.30 13.34 -19.61
CA ASP A 249 -14.65 12.81 -19.74
C ASP A 249 -14.56 11.32 -20.09
N CYS A 250 -14.87 10.46 -19.12
CA CYS A 250 -15.01 9.03 -19.38
C CYS A 250 -16.36 8.73 -20.05
N LEU A 251 -16.41 7.62 -20.77
CA LEU A 251 -17.68 7.06 -21.26
C LEU A 251 -18.36 6.29 -20.13
N PHE A 252 -19.61 6.61 -19.83
CA PHE A 252 -20.44 5.98 -18.80
C PHE A 252 -21.64 5.28 -19.43
N SER A 253 -22.05 4.14 -18.86
CA SER A 253 -23.30 3.46 -19.24
C SER A 253 -24.48 3.87 -18.34
N SER A 254 -24.18 4.43 -17.17
CA SER A 254 -25.13 5.07 -16.25
C SER A 254 -24.37 5.96 -15.27
N ASP A 255 -25.08 6.70 -14.41
CA ASP A 255 -24.46 7.60 -13.43
C ASP A 255 -23.51 6.89 -12.44
N THR A 256 -23.64 5.57 -12.27
CA THR A 256 -22.89 4.74 -11.32
C THR A 256 -22.05 3.64 -11.99
N GLN A 257 -21.96 3.61 -13.32
CA GLN A 257 -21.23 2.57 -14.06
C GLN A 257 -20.38 3.15 -15.18
N LEU A 258 -19.10 2.76 -15.20
CA LEU A 258 -18.19 3.08 -16.29
C LEU A 258 -18.51 2.17 -17.48
N ALA A 259 -18.53 2.73 -18.69
CA ALA A 259 -18.66 1.91 -19.89
C ALA A 259 -17.33 1.20 -20.17
N GLN A 260 -17.34 -0.13 -20.07
CA GLN A 260 -16.21 -0.99 -20.41
C GLN A 260 -16.46 -1.62 -21.79
N ILE A 261 -15.80 -1.12 -22.83
CA ILE A 261 -16.06 -1.51 -24.22
C ILE A 261 -15.16 -2.67 -24.63
N ARG A 262 -15.65 -3.65 -25.40
CA ARG A 262 -14.78 -4.69 -25.96
C ARG A 262 -13.85 -4.12 -27.02
N ASN A 263 -12.62 -4.63 -27.08
CA ASN A 263 -11.74 -4.29 -28.19
C ASN A 263 -12.34 -4.79 -29.52
N SER A 264 -12.32 -3.96 -30.56
CA SER A 264 -12.92 -4.25 -31.86
C SER A 264 -11.97 -3.87 -33.00
N GLU A 265 -12.19 -4.43 -34.19
CA GLU A 265 -11.38 -4.09 -35.38
C GLU A 265 -11.41 -2.59 -35.71
N GLN A 266 -12.51 -1.89 -35.40
CA GLN A 266 -12.65 -0.45 -35.65
C GLN A 266 -11.72 0.40 -34.76
N LEU A 267 -11.34 -0.11 -33.58
CA LEU A 267 -10.50 0.58 -32.60
C LEU A 267 -9.05 0.07 -32.60
N GLN A 268 -8.71 -0.86 -33.51
CA GLN A 268 -7.40 -1.53 -33.52
C GLN A 268 -6.24 -0.55 -33.71
N ASP A 269 -6.42 0.48 -34.54
CA ASP A 269 -5.37 1.42 -34.92
C ASP A 269 -5.22 2.60 -33.93
N LEU A 270 -6.14 2.72 -32.97
CA LEU A 270 -6.05 3.75 -31.94
C LEU A 270 -4.96 3.40 -30.90
N PRO A 271 -4.14 4.38 -30.48
CA PRO A 271 -3.12 4.16 -29.45
C PRO A 271 -3.75 3.74 -28.12
N LYS A 272 -3.33 2.56 -27.63
CA LYS A 272 -3.82 1.99 -26.37
C LYS A 272 -2.82 2.18 -25.24
N THR A 273 -3.36 2.40 -24.05
CA THR A 273 -2.60 2.53 -22.81
C THR A 273 -2.90 1.33 -21.94
N PHE A 274 -1.92 0.52 -21.60
CA PHE A 274 -2.16 -0.62 -20.71
C PHE A 274 -2.45 -0.13 -19.29
N LEU A 275 -3.65 -0.43 -18.78
CA LEU A 275 -4.08 -0.04 -17.45
C LEU A 275 -3.74 -1.12 -16.41
N GLY A 276 -3.92 -2.39 -16.78
CA GLY A 276 -3.64 -3.52 -15.90
C GLY A 276 -4.45 -4.75 -16.26
N LEU A 277 -4.50 -5.68 -15.31
CA LEU A 277 -5.31 -6.89 -15.33
C LEU A 277 -6.31 -6.83 -14.17
N GLU A 278 -7.56 -7.18 -14.41
CA GLU A 278 -8.53 -7.42 -13.33
C GLU A 278 -7.95 -8.50 -12.38
N THR A 279 -7.93 -8.22 -11.09
CA THR A 279 -7.17 -9.03 -10.11
C THR A 279 -7.61 -10.50 -10.06
N ASP A 280 -8.91 -10.77 -10.20
CA ASP A 280 -9.47 -12.12 -10.06
C ASP A 280 -9.50 -12.91 -11.36
N SER A 281 -9.93 -12.30 -12.47
CA SER A 281 -10.10 -12.99 -13.76
C SER A 281 -8.88 -12.86 -14.69
N GLY A 282 -7.99 -11.90 -14.43
CA GLY A 282 -6.89 -11.56 -15.31
C GLY A 282 -7.33 -10.92 -16.64
N ILE A 283 -8.55 -10.37 -16.73
CA ILE A 283 -9.04 -9.62 -17.90
C ILE A 283 -8.16 -8.39 -18.12
N PRO A 284 -7.60 -8.16 -19.32
CA PRO A 284 -6.76 -7.00 -19.57
C PRO A 284 -7.58 -5.76 -19.88
N PHE A 285 -7.19 -4.64 -19.26
CA PHE A 285 -7.79 -3.33 -19.49
C PHE A 285 -6.82 -2.40 -20.20
N PHE A 286 -7.34 -1.67 -21.20
CA PHE A 286 -6.62 -0.63 -21.91
C PHE A 286 -7.40 0.69 -21.93
N GLY A 287 -6.71 1.82 -21.83
CA GLY A 287 -7.28 3.16 -21.99
C GLY A 287 -7.07 3.68 -23.40
N ILE A 288 -8.13 4.23 -24.01
CA ILE A 288 -8.10 4.91 -25.30
C ILE A 288 -8.60 6.35 -25.12
N GLU A 289 -7.88 7.28 -25.73
CA GLU A 289 -8.32 8.68 -25.84
C GLU A 289 -8.91 8.90 -27.23
N VAL A 290 -10.16 9.38 -27.27
CA VAL A 290 -10.88 9.78 -28.48
C VAL A 290 -11.04 11.29 -28.52
N ASN A 291 -11.26 11.81 -29.72
CA ASN A 291 -11.58 13.21 -29.98
C ASN A 291 -12.76 13.30 -30.96
N GLU A 292 -13.17 14.51 -31.34
CA GLU A 292 -14.29 14.72 -32.28
C GLU A 292 -14.12 13.94 -33.61
N GLU A 293 -12.88 13.73 -34.06
CA GLU A 293 -12.58 13.02 -35.31
C GLU A 293 -12.63 11.50 -35.15
N THR A 294 -12.42 10.95 -33.95
CA THR A 294 -12.35 9.50 -33.70
C THR A 294 -13.53 8.96 -32.89
N GLU A 295 -14.35 9.83 -32.28
CA GLU A 295 -15.51 9.43 -31.48
C GLU A 295 -16.54 8.62 -32.29
N HIS A 296 -16.66 8.90 -33.60
CA HIS A 296 -17.56 8.17 -34.50
C HIS A 296 -17.21 6.67 -34.63
N LEU A 297 -15.99 6.25 -34.26
CA LEU A 297 -15.55 4.85 -34.29
C LEU A 297 -16.14 4.00 -33.16
N LEU A 298 -16.73 4.61 -32.14
CA LEU A 298 -17.29 3.89 -30.98
C LEU A 298 -18.66 3.24 -31.25
N ASP A 299 -19.25 3.45 -32.43
CA ASP A 299 -20.62 3.04 -32.79
C ASP A 299 -21.62 3.14 -31.62
N LEU A 300 -21.78 4.37 -31.09
CA LEU A 300 -22.69 4.65 -29.98
C LEU A 300 -24.18 4.38 -30.30
N LYS A 301 -24.50 4.00 -31.54
CA LYS A 301 -25.85 3.64 -32.01
C LYS A 301 -26.10 2.12 -31.99
N GLY A 302 -25.07 1.30 -31.75
CA GLY A 302 -25.10 -0.17 -31.66
C GLY A 302 -25.12 -0.71 -30.22
N GLU A 303 -24.18 -1.60 -29.86
CA GLU A 303 -24.06 -2.25 -28.53
C GLU A 303 -23.95 -1.27 -27.34
N ASN A 304 -23.61 -0.01 -27.60
CA ASN A 304 -23.40 1.06 -26.63
C ASN A 304 -24.66 1.90 -26.34
N ASN A 305 -25.85 1.33 -26.62
CA ASN A 305 -27.14 2.02 -26.52
C ASN A 305 -27.36 2.62 -25.12
N GLY A 306 -27.23 3.93 -25.00
CA GLY A 306 -27.39 4.68 -23.74
C GLY A 306 -26.09 5.12 -23.06
N CYS A 307 -24.92 4.81 -23.62
CA CYS A 307 -23.67 5.37 -23.11
C CYS A 307 -23.53 6.86 -23.44
N TYR A 308 -22.91 7.62 -22.54
CA TYR A 308 -22.67 9.04 -22.71
C TYR A 308 -21.33 9.44 -22.09
N PHE A 309 -20.72 10.49 -22.63
CA PHE A 309 -19.56 11.13 -22.03
C PHE A 309 -20.02 12.19 -21.03
N ASP A 310 -19.51 12.13 -19.80
CA ASP A 310 -19.61 13.22 -18.82
C ASP A 310 -18.31 13.28 -18.01
N ASN A 311 -18.15 14.30 -17.19
CA ASN A 311 -16.95 14.56 -16.46
C ASN A 311 -16.67 13.50 -15.39
N THR A 312 -15.48 12.87 -15.45
CA THR A 312 -15.09 11.80 -14.50
C THR A 312 -15.14 12.26 -13.05
N ARG A 313 -14.85 13.55 -12.76
CA ARG A 313 -14.88 14.08 -11.38
C ARG A 313 -16.27 13.99 -10.74
N THR A 314 -17.32 14.08 -11.55
CA THR A 314 -18.70 14.04 -11.06
C THR A 314 -19.11 12.60 -10.75
N HIS A 315 -18.80 11.68 -11.65
CA HIS A 315 -19.30 10.31 -11.57
C HIS A 315 -18.43 9.39 -10.74
N ALA A 316 -17.11 9.62 -10.71
CA ALA A 316 -16.18 8.76 -9.98
C ALA A 316 -16.62 8.44 -8.54
N PRO A 317 -17.07 9.41 -7.70
CA PRO A 317 -17.52 9.11 -6.34
C PRO A 317 -18.71 8.13 -6.24
N LEU A 318 -19.44 7.90 -7.33
CA LEU A 318 -20.63 7.05 -7.41
C LEU A 318 -20.36 5.68 -8.05
N LEU A 319 -19.13 5.45 -8.52
CA LEU A 319 -18.74 4.21 -9.19
C LEU A 319 -18.46 3.08 -8.20
N SER A 320 -18.52 1.84 -8.68
CA SER A 320 -17.94 0.69 -7.98
C SER A 320 -16.42 0.87 -7.82
N SER A 321 -15.79 0.16 -6.87
CA SER A 321 -14.34 0.28 -6.64
C SER A 321 -13.51 -0.01 -7.89
N GLU A 322 -13.90 -1.00 -8.71
CA GLU A 322 -13.21 -1.34 -9.96
C GLU A 322 -13.32 -0.21 -10.99
N ASP A 323 -14.55 0.25 -11.26
CA ASP A 323 -14.81 1.33 -12.21
C ASP A 323 -14.15 2.64 -11.76
N TYR A 324 -14.14 2.90 -10.45
CA TYR A 324 -13.46 4.03 -9.83
C TYR A 324 -11.95 3.99 -10.10
N GLU A 325 -11.29 2.86 -9.80
CA GLU A 325 -9.85 2.69 -10.05
C GLU A 325 -9.50 2.89 -11.53
N LEU A 326 -10.29 2.27 -12.43
CA LEU A 326 -10.12 2.36 -13.88
C LEU A 326 -10.30 3.79 -14.39
N ALA A 327 -11.41 4.44 -14.05
CA ALA A 327 -11.75 5.78 -14.52
C ALA A 327 -10.71 6.81 -14.09
N LEU A 328 -10.30 6.79 -12.81
CA LEU A 328 -9.31 7.73 -12.30
C LEU A 328 -7.92 7.48 -12.88
N TYR A 329 -7.51 6.23 -12.99
CA TYR A 329 -6.17 5.93 -13.52
C TYR A 329 -6.07 6.30 -15.01
N ALA A 330 -7.08 5.94 -15.79
CA ALA A 330 -7.11 6.28 -17.20
C ALA A 330 -7.16 7.81 -17.41
N THR A 331 -7.98 8.54 -16.63
CA THR A 331 -8.05 10.01 -16.64
C THR A 331 -6.68 10.64 -16.30
N ALA A 332 -6.01 10.14 -15.25
CA ALA A 332 -4.69 10.63 -14.85
C ALA A 332 -3.64 10.48 -15.97
N LEU A 333 -3.63 9.32 -16.64
CA LEU A 333 -2.71 9.05 -17.75
C LEU A 333 -3.02 9.94 -18.95
N SER A 334 -4.29 10.11 -19.31
CA SER A 334 -4.68 10.95 -20.46
C SER A 334 -4.30 12.42 -20.24
N GLN A 335 -4.60 13.00 -19.07
CA GLN A 335 -4.19 14.37 -18.76
C GLN A 335 -2.67 14.58 -18.78
N TRP A 336 -1.92 13.62 -18.23
CA TRP A 336 -0.48 13.67 -18.26
C TRP A 336 0.04 13.65 -19.70
N LYS A 337 -0.48 12.77 -20.55
CA LYS A 337 -0.10 12.67 -21.96
C LYS A 337 -0.34 13.96 -22.74
N ARG A 338 -1.48 14.60 -22.51
CA ARG A 338 -1.81 15.88 -23.16
C ARG A 338 -0.79 16.98 -22.84
N THR A 339 -0.28 17.01 -21.61
CA THR A 339 0.61 18.07 -21.10
C THR A 339 2.10 17.80 -21.31
N HIS A 340 2.49 16.58 -21.69
CA HIS A 340 3.89 16.16 -21.77
C HIS A 340 4.37 15.83 -23.19
N LYS A 341 3.72 16.35 -24.24
CA LYS A 341 4.09 16.11 -25.66
C LYS A 341 5.53 16.52 -26.01
N PHE A 342 6.10 17.48 -25.26
CA PHE A 342 7.46 17.98 -25.43
C PHE A 342 8.26 17.85 -24.14
N CYS A 343 9.56 17.62 -24.27
CA CYS A 343 10.47 17.45 -23.15
C CYS A 343 10.70 18.77 -22.42
N ASN A 344 10.48 18.79 -21.11
CA ASN A 344 10.74 19.93 -20.24
C ASN A 344 12.24 20.30 -20.11
N ILE A 345 13.15 19.41 -20.52
CA ILE A 345 14.61 19.64 -20.47
C ILE A 345 15.13 20.29 -21.75
N CYS A 346 14.76 19.76 -22.93
CA CYS A 346 15.35 20.19 -24.21
C CYS A 346 14.33 20.64 -25.27
N GLY A 347 13.03 20.59 -24.98
CA GLY A 347 11.96 21.03 -25.90
C GLY A 347 11.65 20.06 -27.06
N SER A 348 12.40 18.97 -27.23
CA SER A 348 12.12 17.98 -28.29
C SER A 348 10.88 17.14 -27.98
N GLU A 349 10.24 16.57 -28.99
CA GLU A 349 9.09 15.69 -28.84
C GLU A 349 9.39 14.46 -27.96
N THR A 350 8.35 13.94 -27.32
CA THR A 350 8.42 12.72 -26.51
C THR A 350 7.59 11.60 -27.11
N ASN A 351 8.09 10.38 -27.01
CA ASN A 351 7.39 9.18 -27.45
C ASN A 351 6.90 8.37 -26.25
N LEU A 352 5.69 7.82 -26.35
CA LEU A 352 5.15 6.89 -25.36
C LEU A 352 5.94 5.59 -25.37
N ILE A 353 6.24 5.08 -24.18
CA ILE A 353 6.87 3.79 -23.92
C ILE A 353 6.15 3.10 -22.75
N GLN A 354 6.56 1.88 -22.41
CA GLN A 354 6.05 1.16 -21.24
C GLN A 354 4.52 1.01 -21.24
N GLY A 355 3.94 0.50 -22.33
CA GLY A 355 2.49 0.39 -22.48
C GLY A 355 1.74 1.74 -22.39
N GLY A 356 2.43 2.85 -22.68
CA GLY A 356 1.86 4.20 -22.61
C GLY A 356 1.87 4.83 -21.21
N THR A 357 2.63 4.29 -20.27
CA THR A 357 2.72 4.78 -18.88
C THR A 357 4.03 5.54 -18.57
N ALA A 358 4.91 5.67 -19.56
CA ALA A 358 6.11 6.51 -19.50
C ALA A 358 6.38 7.15 -20.87
N MET A 359 7.12 8.24 -20.86
CA MET A 359 7.53 8.98 -22.06
C MET A 359 9.04 9.04 -22.15
N LYS A 360 9.57 8.95 -23.37
CA LYS A 360 10.99 9.11 -23.66
C LYS A 360 11.20 10.23 -24.68
N CYS A 361 12.03 11.21 -24.33
CA CYS A 361 12.40 12.29 -25.24
C CYS A 361 13.20 11.77 -26.44
N SER A 362 12.86 12.23 -27.65
CA SER A 362 13.57 11.89 -28.89
C SER A 362 14.93 12.58 -29.03
N GLY A 363 15.11 13.75 -28.39
CA GLY A 363 16.35 14.53 -28.46
C GLY A 363 17.40 14.10 -27.43
N CYS A 364 17.08 14.23 -26.14
CA CYS A 364 18.04 13.96 -25.05
C CYS A 364 17.88 12.57 -24.39
N GLY A 365 16.86 11.80 -24.76
CA GLY A 365 16.61 10.47 -24.19
C GLY A 365 16.04 10.46 -22.77
N ALA A 366 15.76 11.62 -22.17
CA ALA A 366 15.18 11.73 -20.83
C ALA A 366 13.84 11.00 -20.71
N LEU A 367 13.60 10.41 -19.54
CA LEU A 367 12.36 9.72 -19.20
C LEU A 367 11.45 10.61 -18.35
N SER A 368 10.14 10.49 -18.58
CA SER A 368 9.10 11.14 -17.78
C SER A 368 8.01 10.13 -17.44
N TRP A 369 7.46 10.27 -16.23
CA TRP A 369 6.33 9.48 -15.73
C TRP A 369 5.19 10.41 -15.31
N PRO A 370 3.94 9.91 -15.20
CA PRO A 370 2.83 10.67 -14.66
C PRO A 370 3.17 11.31 -13.30
N ARG A 371 2.92 12.61 -13.19
CA ARG A 371 3.12 13.38 -11.96
C ARG A 371 1.85 13.35 -11.12
N GLN A 372 2.02 13.23 -9.82
CA GLN A 372 0.97 13.46 -8.83
C GLN A 372 1.42 14.56 -7.88
N ASP A 373 0.58 15.58 -7.71
CA ASP A 373 0.88 16.73 -6.86
C ASP A 373 0.23 16.47 -5.48
N PRO A 374 1.02 16.33 -4.40
CA PRO A 374 0.47 16.07 -3.07
C PRO A 374 -0.35 17.26 -2.58
N SER A 375 -1.53 16.98 -2.03
CA SER A 375 -2.42 17.97 -1.45
C SER A 375 -3.03 17.41 -0.18
N ILE A 376 -2.99 18.18 0.90
CA ILE A 376 -3.65 17.81 2.15
C ILE A 376 -5.13 18.17 2.08
N ILE A 377 -5.94 17.46 2.83
CA ILE A 377 -7.29 17.87 3.20
C ILE A 377 -7.48 17.56 4.68
N VAL A 378 -7.91 18.53 5.47
CA VAL A 378 -8.01 18.39 6.92
C VAL A 378 -9.41 18.74 7.39
N LEU A 379 -10.05 17.80 8.11
CA LEU A 379 -11.22 18.12 8.91
C LEU A 379 -10.73 18.62 10.28
N ILE A 380 -11.05 19.88 10.58
CA ILE A 380 -10.67 20.51 11.84
C ILE A 380 -11.89 20.53 12.75
N THR A 381 -11.78 19.91 13.92
CA THR A 381 -12.83 19.91 14.95
C THR A 381 -12.44 20.84 16.10
N ASN A 382 -13.42 21.28 16.89
CA ASN A 382 -13.13 21.96 18.14
C ASN A 382 -12.65 20.94 19.19
N ARG A 383 -12.13 21.42 20.32
CA ARG A 383 -11.61 20.55 21.38
C ARG A 383 -12.67 19.64 22.02
N ASP A 384 -13.92 20.09 22.02
CA ASP A 384 -15.04 19.31 22.57
C ASP A 384 -15.58 18.27 21.56
N GLY A 385 -15.18 18.36 20.28
CA GLY A 385 -15.55 17.42 19.23
C GLY A 385 -16.98 17.55 18.69
N ASP A 386 -17.74 18.58 19.12
CA ASP A 386 -19.13 18.81 18.73
C ASP A 386 -19.29 19.80 17.55
N LYS A 387 -18.20 20.45 17.13
CA LYS A 387 -18.18 21.34 15.95
C LYS A 387 -17.07 21.00 14.98
N ALA A 388 -17.34 21.21 13.70
CA ALA A 388 -16.36 21.14 12.63
C ALA A 388 -16.24 22.47 11.89
N LEU A 389 -15.01 22.88 11.59
CA LEU A 389 -14.72 24.04 10.75
C LEU A 389 -14.84 23.61 9.28
N LEU A 390 -15.82 24.18 8.58
CA LEU A 390 -16.03 23.93 7.16
C LEU A 390 -16.01 25.25 6.39
N ALA A 391 -15.44 25.21 5.18
CA ALA A 391 -15.24 26.36 4.33
C ALA A 391 -15.86 26.19 2.95
N ARG A 392 -16.21 27.33 2.33
CA ARG A 392 -16.77 27.38 0.98
C ARG A 392 -15.87 28.21 0.08
N SER A 393 -15.33 27.58 -0.95
CA SER A 393 -14.62 28.24 -2.06
C SER A 393 -15.60 28.85 -3.07
N PRO A 394 -15.24 29.94 -3.79
CA PRO A 394 -16.08 30.56 -4.82
C PRO A 394 -16.57 29.60 -5.91
N ARG A 395 -15.83 28.52 -6.18
CA ARG A 395 -16.17 27.51 -7.20
C ARG A 395 -17.28 26.55 -6.76
N HIS A 396 -17.62 26.49 -5.48
CA HIS A 396 -18.65 25.60 -4.96
C HIS A 396 -20.04 26.23 -5.05
N PRO A 397 -21.11 25.43 -5.24
CA PRO A 397 -22.48 25.93 -5.16
C PRO A 397 -22.78 26.62 -3.83
N ASP A 398 -23.86 27.38 -3.77
CA ASP A 398 -24.26 28.06 -2.54
C ASP A 398 -24.49 27.06 -1.39
N LYS A 399 -24.13 27.47 -0.17
CA LYS A 399 -24.20 26.67 1.06
C LYS A 399 -23.39 25.36 1.06
N VAL A 400 -22.62 25.04 0.02
CA VAL A 400 -21.73 23.88 0.01
C VAL A 400 -20.41 24.21 0.70
N HIS A 401 -20.25 23.71 1.92
CA HIS A 401 -19.02 23.84 2.71
C HIS A 401 -18.31 22.49 2.85
N THR A 402 -16.98 22.51 2.90
CA THR A 402 -16.13 21.32 2.95
C THR A 402 -14.90 21.55 3.82
N ALA A 403 -14.13 20.49 4.06
CA ALA A 403 -12.87 20.54 4.80
C ALA A 403 -11.83 21.44 4.09
N ILE A 404 -10.86 21.94 4.86
CA ILE A 404 -9.78 22.80 4.35
C ILE A 404 -8.80 21.93 3.56
N ALA A 405 -8.35 22.42 2.40
CA ALA A 405 -7.48 21.63 1.52
C ALA A 405 -6.57 22.51 0.68
N GLY A 406 -5.29 22.14 0.62
CA GLY A 406 -4.32 22.87 -0.20
C GLY A 406 -3.12 22.02 -0.58
N PHE A 407 -2.24 22.59 -1.40
CA PHE A 407 -1.08 21.88 -1.94
C PHE A 407 0.04 21.83 -0.92
N VAL A 408 0.83 20.76 -0.94
CA VAL A 408 2.04 20.66 -0.12
C VAL A 408 3.17 21.41 -0.82
N GLU A 409 3.84 22.33 -0.13
CA GLU A 409 4.94 23.09 -0.69
C GLU A 409 6.27 22.30 -0.75
N ALA A 410 7.22 22.80 -1.55
CA ALA A 410 8.52 22.18 -1.70
C ALA A 410 9.32 22.23 -0.38
N GLY A 411 9.66 21.05 0.15
CA GLY A 411 10.38 20.92 1.42
C GLY A 411 9.49 20.92 2.67
N GLU A 412 8.17 20.94 2.47
CA GLU A 412 7.18 20.90 3.54
C GLU A 412 6.77 19.45 3.88
N THR A 413 6.52 19.15 5.16
CA THR A 413 5.86 17.88 5.55
C THR A 413 4.33 18.03 5.42
N PHE A 414 3.58 16.94 5.41
CA PHE A 414 2.13 17.03 5.31
C PHE A 414 1.50 17.73 6.52
N GLU A 415 2.06 17.53 7.71
CA GLU A 415 1.64 18.19 8.94
C GLU A 415 1.91 19.69 8.90
N MET A 416 3.04 20.10 8.32
CA MET A 416 3.34 21.51 8.10
C MET A 416 2.34 22.15 7.13
N ALA A 417 2.00 21.46 6.04
CA ALA A 417 0.98 21.91 5.09
C ALA A 417 -0.40 22.03 5.76
N VAL A 418 -0.80 21.07 6.58
CA VAL A 418 -2.05 21.13 7.36
C VAL A 418 -2.09 22.39 8.24
N MET A 419 -1.01 22.68 8.96
CA MET A 419 -0.92 23.88 9.81
C MET A 419 -0.94 25.17 9.00
N ARG A 420 -0.22 25.22 7.87
CA ARG A 420 -0.13 26.39 7.00
C ARG A 420 -1.47 26.69 6.35
N GLU A 421 -2.06 25.73 5.65
CA GLU A 421 -3.33 25.90 4.92
C GLU A 421 -4.46 26.30 5.87
N ALA A 422 -4.56 25.64 7.04
CA ALA A 422 -5.55 26.01 8.05
C ALA A 422 -5.41 27.48 8.49
N TYR A 423 -4.17 27.93 8.70
CA TYR A 423 -3.90 29.28 9.16
C TYR A 423 -4.07 30.34 8.05
N GLU A 424 -3.61 30.06 6.84
CA GLU A 424 -3.71 30.96 5.69
C GLU A 424 -5.17 31.19 5.28
N GLU A 425 -5.96 30.12 5.15
CA GLU A 425 -7.34 30.22 4.68
C GLU A 425 -8.30 30.75 5.75
N THR A 426 -8.11 30.37 7.03
CA THR A 426 -9.11 30.59 8.08
C THR A 426 -8.63 31.41 9.27
N GLY A 427 -7.31 31.64 9.40
CA GLY A 427 -6.69 32.24 10.57
C GLY A 427 -6.57 31.31 11.78
N ILE A 428 -7.07 30.08 11.72
CA ILE A 428 -7.06 29.13 12.83
C ILE A 428 -5.71 28.41 12.94
N ARG A 429 -5.23 28.28 14.17
CA ARG A 429 -4.07 27.45 14.50
C ARG A 429 -4.56 26.12 15.04
N VAL A 430 -4.28 25.05 14.31
CA VAL A 430 -4.51 23.67 14.75
C VAL A 430 -3.49 23.27 15.82
N ASP A 431 -3.86 22.35 16.72
CA ASP A 431 -2.91 21.73 17.65
C ASP A 431 -2.01 20.75 16.88
N PRO A 432 -0.68 20.99 16.80
CA PRO A 432 0.22 20.12 16.05
C PRO A 432 0.21 18.67 16.53
N LYS A 433 -0.12 18.42 17.81
CA LYS A 433 -0.16 17.06 18.38
C LYS A 433 -1.43 16.29 18.02
N SER A 434 -2.45 16.98 17.52
CA SER A 434 -3.74 16.39 17.13
C SER A 434 -3.78 15.99 15.66
N ILE A 435 -2.75 16.36 14.87
CA ILE A 435 -2.72 16.08 13.44
C ILE A 435 -2.54 14.57 13.23
N GLU A 436 -3.58 13.93 12.72
CA GLU A 436 -3.62 12.49 12.51
C GLU A 436 -3.98 12.19 11.05
N TYR A 437 -3.20 11.31 10.41
CA TYR A 437 -3.52 10.82 9.07
C TYR A 437 -4.78 9.94 9.12
N PHE A 438 -5.73 10.21 8.21
CA PHE A 438 -6.96 9.44 8.10
C PHE A 438 -6.91 8.44 6.94
N SER A 439 -6.81 8.95 5.71
CA SER A 439 -6.84 8.15 4.48
C SER A 439 -6.28 8.98 3.32
N SER A 440 -6.18 8.39 2.13
CA SER A 440 -5.80 9.11 0.92
C SER A 440 -6.73 8.76 -0.24
N GLN A 441 -6.85 9.69 -1.18
CA GLN A 441 -7.68 9.51 -2.36
C GLN A 441 -6.94 10.06 -3.60
N PRO A 442 -6.77 9.27 -4.68
CA PRO A 442 -6.29 9.80 -5.93
C PRO A 442 -7.31 10.82 -6.47
N TRP A 443 -6.84 11.99 -6.87
CA TRP A 443 -7.72 13.06 -7.34
C TRP A 443 -7.15 13.71 -8.59
N PRO A 444 -7.26 13.03 -9.75
CA PRO A 444 -6.65 13.45 -11.00
C PRO A 444 -7.43 14.61 -11.64
N PHE A 445 -7.67 15.70 -10.92
CA PHE A 445 -8.41 16.86 -11.41
C PHE A 445 -7.71 18.16 -10.97
N PRO A 446 -6.51 18.46 -11.51
CA PRO A 446 -5.90 17.81 -12.68
C PRO A 446 -4.98 16.61 -12.36
N ARG A 447 -4.31 16.58 -11.20
CA ARG A 447 -3.34 15.51 -10.88
C ARG A 447 -2.99 15.43 -9.39
N SER A 448 -3.92 15.77 -8.51
CA SER A 448 -3.66 15.76 -7.07
C SER A 448 -3.65 14.34 -6.49
N SER A 449 -2.86 14.14 -5.44
CA SER A 449 -3.02 13.02 -4.50
C SER A 449 -3.52 13.62 -3.19
N MET A 450 -4.80 13.43 -2.87
CA MET A 450 -5.39 13.98 -1.65
C MET A 450 -5.00 13.14 -0.45
N ILE A 451 -4.51 13.79 0.59
CA ILE A 451 -4.02 13.15 1.81
C ILE A 451 -4.84 13.72 2.97
N GLY A 452 -5.70 12.88 3.53
CA GLY A 452 -6.69 13.25 4.52
C GLY A 452 -6.13 13.25 5.93
N PHE A 453 -6.44 14.30 6.68
CA PHE A 453 -6.06 14.47 8.08
C PHE A 453 -7.26 14.85 8.93
N ARG A 454 -7.14 14.54 10.22
CA ARG A 454 -7.93 15.15 11.29
C ARG A 454 -7.02 16.06 12.09
N ALA A 455 -7.58 17.13 12.64
CA ALA A 455 -6.90 17.99 13.60
C ALA A 455 -7.92 18.66 14.51
N THR A 456 -7.47 19.13 15.66
CA THR A 456 -8.29 19.92 16.59
C THR A 456 -7.79 21.36 16.67
N ALA A 457 -8.71 22.29 16.92
CA ALA A 457 -8.39 23.69 17.16
C ALA A 457 -9.31 24.33 18.22
N ASP A 458 -8.98 25.55 18.61
CA ASP A 458 -9.76 26.34 19.57
C ASP A 458 -10.82 27.17 18.82
N ASP A 459 -12.09 26.80 18.96
CA ASP A 459 -13.22 27.46 18.30
C ASP A 459 -13.61 28.80 18.94
N THR A 460 -13.00 29.15 20.08
CA THR A 460 -13.16 30.48 20.70
C THR A 460 -12.32 31.56 20.03
N LEU A 461 -11.33 31.16 19.21
CA LEU A 461 -10.49 32.09 18.46
C LEU A 461 -11.23 32.64 17.23
N PRO A 462 -11.00 33.92 16.88
CA PRO A 462 -11.67 34.53 15.75
C PRO A 462 -11.19 33.93 14.43
N LEU A 463 -12.13 33.65 13.53
CA LEU A 463 -11.84 33.34 12.13
C LEU A 463 -11.38 34.60 11.40
N ASN A 464 -10.30 34.49 10.65
CA ASN A 464 -9.79 35.53 9.75
C ASN A 464 -9.65 34.94 8.34
N ILE A 465 -10.74 35.02 7.57
CA ILE A 465 -10.88 34.33 6.29
C ILE A 465 -10.11 35.07 5.19
N ASP A 466 -9.26 34.35 4.44
CA ASP A 466 -8.72 34.89 3.20
C ASP A 466 -9.80 34.88 2.11
N THR A 467 -10.35 36.07 1.85
CA THR A 467 -11.42 36.26 0.86
C THR A 467 -10.96 36.09 -0.59
N ASN A 468 -9.65 35.95 -0.85
CA ASN A 468 -9.16 35.60 -2.19
C ASN A 468 -9.42 34.12 -2.52
N GLU A 469 -9.46 33.26 -1.50
CA GLU A 469 -9.59 31.81 -1.66
C GLU A 469 -10.96 31.29 -1.23
N LEU A 470 -11.51 31.85 -0.16
CA LEU A 470 -12.76 31.43 0.45
C LEU A 470 -13.83 32.52 0.42
N VAL A 471 -15.08 32.10 0.23
CA VAL A 471 -16.24 32.97 0.43
C VAL A 471 -16.62 33.03 1.91
N SER A 472 -16.52 31.91 2.61
CA SER A 472 -16.77 31.84 4.05
C SER A 472 -16.15 30.59 4.67
N ALA A 473 -15.83 30.63 5.95
CA ALA A 473 -15.65 29.46 6.80
C ALA A 473 -16.38 29.68 8.13
N LEU A 474 -16.95 28.62 8.68
CA LEU A 474 -17.77 28.65 9.89
C LEU A 474 -17.55 27.37 10.69
N TRP A 475 -17.67 27.48 12.01
CA TRP A 475 -17.85 26.32 12.88
C TRP A 475 -19.30 25.85 12.79
N PHE A 476 -19.51 24.62 12.36
CA PHE A 476 -20.83 24.00 12.25
C PHE A 476 -21.03 22.94 13.34
N GLU A 477 -22.15 23.04 14.03
CA GLU A 477 -22.60 22.05 15.03
C GLU A 477 -22.85 20.68 14.37
N LYS A 478 -22.54 19.61 15.09
CA LYS A 478 -22.71 18.22 14.65
C LYS A 478 -24.12 17.93 14.11
N ASP A 479 -25.16 18.48 14.75
CA ASP A 479 -26.56 18.32 14.31
C ASP A 479 -26.81 18.94 12.93
N SER A 480 -26.22 20.10 12.64
CA SER A 480 -26.36 20.77 11.34
C SER A 480 -25.68 19.99 10.23
N VAL A 481 -24.49 19.45 10.52
CA VAL A 481 -23.74 18.61 9.58
C VAL A 481 -24.44 17.26 9.38
N THR A 482 -25.04 16.70 10.43
CA THR A 482 -25.87 15.47 10.35
C THR A 482 -27.09 15.68 9.46
N ALA A 483 -27.79 16.82 9.57
CA ALA A 483 -28.90 17.13 8.68
C ALA A 483 -28.45 17.26 7.22
N ALA A 484 -27.30 17.93 6.98
CA ALA A 484 -26.72 18.06 5.64
C ALA A 484 -26.25 16.71 5.06
N SER A 485 -25.81 15.77 5.89
CA SER A 485 -25.35 14.45 5.46
C SER A 485 -26.47 13.56 4.90
N GLN A 486 -27.73 13.84 5.25
CA GLN A 486 -28.90 13.13 4.73
C GLN A 486 -29.28 13.52 3.30
N ILE A 487 -28.63 14.54 2.73
CA ILE A 487 -28.93 15.01 1.36
C ILE A 487 -28.19 14.13 0.34
N PRO A 488 -28.92 13.37 -0.51
CA PRO A 488 -28.31 12.49 -1.48
C PRO A 488 -27.88 13.23 -2.76
N GLY A 489 -27.00 12.59 -3.53
CA GLY A 489 -26.62 13.00 -4.88
C GLY A 489 -25.32 13.81 -4.95
N ALA A 490 -24.89 14.14 -6.17
CA ALA A 490 -23.67 14.88 -6.43
C ALA A 490 -23.85 16.39 -6.15
N VAL A 491 -23.98 16.76 -4.87
CA VAL A 491 -24.25 18.13 -4.39
C VAL A 491 -23.25 19.18 -4.92
N MET A 492 -22.08 18.76 -5.41
CA MET A 492 -21.12 19.64 -6.10
C MET A 492 -21.62 20.16 -7.47
N LYS A 493 -22.62 19.53 -8.09
CA LYS A 493 -23.32 20.04 -9.28
C LYS A 493 -24.31 21.12 -8.85
N HIS A 494 -24.21 22.30 -9.46
CA HIS A 494 -25.07 23.45 -9.13
C HIS A 494 -26.56 23.12 -9.22
N GLU A 495 -26.99 22.36 -10.23
CA GLU A 495 -28.38 21.96 -10.40
C GLU A 495 -28.88 21.09 -9.24
N ILE A 496 -28.05 20.15 -8.76
CA ILE A 496 -28.37 19.26 -7.64
C ILE A 496 -28.41 20.04 -6.33
N ALA A 497 -27.42 20.89 -6.06
CA ALA A 497 -27.42 21.77 -4.89
C ALA A 497 -28.66 22.67 -4.86
N ASN A 498 -28.96 23.33 -5.98
CA ASN A 498 -30.12 24.22 -6.09
C ASN A 498 -31.43 23.46 -5.89
N GLN A 499 -31.53 22.23 -6.40
CA GLN A 499 -32.70 21.40 -6.18
C GLN A 499 -32.82 20.98 -4.71
N ALA A 500 -31.73 20.55 -4.08
CA ALA A 500 -31.71 20.20 -2.65
C ALA A 500 -32.15 21.36 -1.75
N LEU A 501 -31.72 22.59 -2.06
CA LEU A 501 -32.13 23.80 -1.33
C LEU A 501 -33.60 24.18 -1.59
N LYS A 502 -34.13 23.92 -2.80
CA LYS A 502 -35.57 24.11 -3.09
C LYS A 502 -36.43 23.10 -2.33
N ASP A 503 -35.99 21.86 -2.27
CA ASP A 503 -36.70 20.78 -1.60
C ASP A 503 -36.61 20.91 -0.06
N ASN A 504 -35.55 21.56 0.43
CA ASN A 504 -35.31 21.77 1.85
C ASN A 504 -34.92 23.24 2.13
N PRO A 505 -35.87 24.19 2.10
CA PRO A 505 -35.57 25.63 2.22
C PRO A 505 -34.93 26.05 3.55
N SER A 506 -35.04 25.22 4.59
CA SER A 506 -34.45 25.45 5.91
C SER A 506 -33.00 24.97 6.04
N LEU A 507 -32.43 24.33 5.02
CA LEU A 507 -31.02 23.92 5.06
C LEU A 507 -30.12 25.14 4.89
N ASP A 508 -29.22 25.33 5.85
CA ASP A 508 -28.18 26.36 5.81
C ASP A 508 -26.79 25.81 5.49
N LEU A 509 -26.67 24.48 5.38
CA LEU A 509 -25.46 23.78 5.04
C LEU A 509 -25.76 22.64 4.06
N LEU A 510 -24.88 22.51 3.08
CA LEU A 510 -24.71 21.36 2.22
C LEU A 510 -23.25 20.90 2.34
N ILE A 511 -23.02 19.59 2.25
CA ILE A 511 -21.68 19.00 2.32
C ILE A 511 -21.38 18.18 1.06
N PRO A 512 -20.12 17.82 0.80
CA PRO A 512 -19.77 17.03 -0.37
C PRO A 512 -20.53 15.68 -0.45
N PRO A 513 -20.68 15.11 -1.66
CA PRO A 513 -21.34 13.82 -1.86
C PRO A 513 -20.54 12.69 -1.22
N THR A 514 -21.17 11.54 -1.03
CA THR A 514 -20.47 10.30 -0.67
C THR A 514 -19.44 9.91 -1.74
N GLY A 515 -18.43 9.13 -1.35
CA GLY A 515 -17.36 8.68 -2.25
C GLY A 515 -16.22 9.68 -2.48
N VAL A 516 -16.21 10.83 -1.81
CA VAL A 516 -15.05 11.72 -1.75
C VAL A 516 -14.43 11.78 -0.35
N LEU A 517 -13.11 11.97 -0.27
CA LEU A 517 -12.36 11.96 0.99
C LEU A 517 -12.85 13.00 1.99
N ALA A 518 -13.27 14.18 1.51
CA ALA A 518 -13.86 15.22 2.34
C ALA A 518 -15.12 14.73 3.08
N ARG A 519 -15.95 13.94 2.39
CA ARG A 519 -17.17 13.40 2.96
C ARG A 519 -16.87 12.23 3.90
N SER A 520 -15.92 11.37 3.56
CA SER A 520 -15.45 10.30 4.45
C SER A 520 -14.90 10.83 5.78
N LEU A 521 -14.15 11.95 5.75
CA LEU A 521 -13.69 12.62 6.97
C LEU A 521 -14.87 13.11 7.83
N ILE A 522 -15.87 13.72 7.19
CA ILE A 522 -17.05 14.25 7.88
C ILE A 522 -17.89 13.11 8.47
N ASP A 523 -18.17 12.07 7.69
CA ASP A 523 -19.00 10.94 8.14
C ASP A 523 -18.35 10.22 9.33
N ASP A 524 -17.04 10.00 9.29
CA ASP A 524 -16.30 9.42 10.40
C ASP A 524 -16.38 10.28 11.68
N TRP A 525 -16.22 11.61 11.57
CA TRP A 525 -16.42 12.51 12.70
C TRP A 525 -17.85 12.48 13.24
N LEU A 526 -18.85 12.35 12.36
CA LEU A 526 -20.26 12.21 12.78
C LEU A 526 -20.51 10.91 13.55
N GLU A 527 -19.78 9.84 13.24
CA GLU A 527 -19.88 8.53 13.89
C GLU A 527 -19.14 8.45 15.24
N ASP A 528 -18.14 9.33 15.48
CA ASP A 528 -17.41 9.41 16.74
C ASP A 528 -18.34 9.90 17.88
N PRO A 529 -18.60 9.12 18.94
CA PRO A 529 -19.68 9.39 19.90
C PRO A 529 -19.45 10.52 20.90
#